data_AF-A0A2N7DHF1-F1
#
_entry.id   AF-A0A2N7DHF1-F1
#
_cell.length_a   1.000
_cell.length_b   1.000
_cell.length_c   1.000
_cell.angle_alpha   90.00
_cell.angle_beta   90.00
_cell.angle_gamma   90.00
#
_symmetry.space_group_name_H-M   'P 1'
#
loop_
_entity.id
_entity.type
_entity.pdbx_description
1 polymer ?
#
loop_
_entity_poly.entity_id
_entity_poly.type
_entity_poly.pdbx_seq_one_letter_code
_entity_poly.pdbx_strand_id
1 'polypeptide(L)'
;MFKKLQEIATVKAQRDLQGDWYKGAETYLNGLVEEVEEVKEEIHSNRQCYLEDELGDLLWDIACTLEHLDLSGHIDKSRVMERAVKKYKERVTEREEGETWGTVKDRQKKELEIEHKKQQ
;
A
#
# COMPACT_ATOMS: atom_id res chain seq x y z
N MET A 1 -0.54 13.65 -5.12
CA MET A 1 -1.85 13.20 -4.64
C MET A 1 -1.72 12.59 -3.25
N PHE A 2 -1.00 11.48 -3.12
CA PHE A 2 -0.89 10.72 -1.85
C PHE A 2 -0.29 11.48 -0.65
N LYS A 3 0.65 12.42 -0.86
CA LYS A 3 1.34 13.14 0.24
C LYS A 3 0.39 13.85 1.21
N LYS A 4 -0.64 14.54 0.72
CA LYS A 4 -1.60 15.26 1.59
C LYS A 4 -2.39 14.29 2.48
N LEU A 5 -2.79 13.14 1.92
CA LEU A 5 -3.48 12.10 2.67
C LEU A 5 -2.56 11.50 3.74
N GLN A 6 -1.29 11.28 3.40
CA GLN A 6 -0.30 10.77 4.33
C GLN A 6 -0.01 11.74 5.49
N GLU A 7 -0.02 13.06 5.25
CA GLU A 7 0.10 14.07 6.31
C GLU A 7 -1.06 13.97 7.32
N ILE A 8 -2.29 13.73 6.83
CA ILE A 8 -3.46 13.50 7.69
C ILE A 8 -3.33 12.17 8.43
N ALA A 9 -2.92 11.10 7.75
CA ALA A 9 -2.71 9.77 8.35
C ALA A 9 -1.64 9.78 9.44
N THR A 10 -0.60 10.61 9.29
CA THR A 10 0.44 10.82 10.33
C THR A 10 -0.18 11.35 11.63
N VAL A 11 -1.07 12.34 11.52
CA VAL A 11 -1.80 12.89 12.68
C VAL A 11 -2.77 11.86 13.25
N LYS A 12 -3.47 11.12 12.37
CA LYS A 12 -4.40 10.06 12.78
C LYS A 12 -3.72 8.97 13.60
N ALA A 13 -2.58 8.47 13.12
CA ALA A 13 -1.86 7.40 13.79
C ALA A 13 -1.41 7.76 15.22
N GLN A 14 -1.04 9.03 15.46
CA GLN A 14 -0.75 9.50 16.82
C GLN A 14 -1.98 9.55 17.73
N ARG A 15 -3.15 9.87 17.18
CA ARG A 15 -4.42 9.88 17.93
C ARG A 15 -4.88 8.47 18.27
N ASP A 16 -4.62 7.52 17.39
CA ASP A 16 -5.06 6.13 17.56
C ASP A 16 -4.37 5.44 18.72
N LEU A 17 -3.12 5.79 18.98
CA LEU A 17 -2.39 5.32 20.15
C LEU A 17 -3.00 5.80 21.48
N GLN A 18 -3.93 6.76 21.46
CA GLN A 18 -4.61 7.29 22.65
C GLN A 18 -5.99 6.67 22.88
N GLY A 19 -6.50 5.87 21.93
CA GLY A 19 -7.86 5.32 21.98
C GLY A 19 -7.88 3.79 22.04
N ASP A 20 -8.96 3.24 22.60
CA ASP A 20 -9.11 1.79 22.82
C ASP A 20 -9.62 1.01 21.59
N TRP A 21 -10.03 1.71 20.52
CA TRP A 21 -10.62 1.09 19.33
C TRP A 21 -9.55 0.50 18.38
N TYR A 22 -8.36 1.09 18.35
CA TYR A 22 -7.26 0.68 17.48
C TYR A 22 -6.54 -0.54 18.05
N LYS A 23 -6.41 -1.59 17.25
CA LYS A 23 -5.84 -2.89 17.68
C LYS A 23 -4.55 -3.25 16.93
N GLY A 24 -3.87 -2.27 16.36
CA GLY A 24 -2.74 -2.50 15.48
C GLY A 24 -3.08 -2.28 14.01
N ALA A 25 -2.08 -2.42 13.14
CA ALA A 25 -2.25 -2.23 11.69
C ALA A 25 -3.33 -3.15 11.09
N GLU A 26 -3.64 -4.28 11.74
CA GLU A 26 -4.73 -5.18 11.36
C GLU A 26 -6.10 -4.49 11.29
N THR A 27 -6.35 -3.48 12.13
CA THR A 27 -7.58 -2.67 12.06
C THR A 27 -7.80 -2.09 10.67
N TYR A 28 -6.75 -1.53 10.07
CA TYR A 28 -6.80 -0.91 8.75
C TYR A 28 -6.66 -1.91 7.61
N LEU A 29 -5.98 -3.02 7.84
CA LEU A 29 -5.93 -4.11 6.85
C LEU A 29 -7.28 -4.79 6.67
N ASN A 30 -8.08 -4.88 7.74
CA ASN A 30 -9.44 -5.41 7.65
C ASN A 30 -10.38 -4.43 6.94
N GLY A 31 -10.32 -3.14 7.28
CA GLY A 31 -11.02 -2.10 6.53
C GLY A 31 -10.68 -2.15 5.04
N LEU A 32 -9.39 -2.26 4.69
CA LEU A 32 -8.94 -2.36 3.31
C LEU A 32 -9.61 -3.51 2.54
N VAL A 33 -9.90 -4.64 3.20
CA VAL A 33 -10.59 -5.77 2.57
C VAL A 33 -12.08 -5.47 2.39
N GLU A 34 -12.72 -4.83 3.36
CA GLU A 34 -14.11 -4.37 3.28
C GLU A 34 -14.27 -3.38 2.13
N GLU A 35 -13.43 -2.33 2.07
CA GLU A 35 -13.47 -1.30 1.02
C GLU A 35 -13.22 -1.86 -0.39
N VAL A 36 -12.45 -2.95 -0.52
CA VAL A 36 -12.28 -3.63 -1.83
C VAL A 36 -13.60 -4.24 -2.30
N GLU A 37 -14.42 -4.77 -1.40
CA GLU A 37 -15.74 -5.30 -1.75
C GLU A 37 -16.72 -4.16 -2.07
N GLU A 38 -16.68 -3.06 -1.32
CA GLU A 38 -17.51 -1.88 -1.60
C GLU A 38 -17.19 -1.28 -2.98
N VAL A 39 -15.90 -1.08 -3.32
CA VAL A 39 -15.49 -0.65 -4.66
C VAL A 39 -16.03 -1.55 -5.77
N LYS A 40 -16.02 -2.88 -5.58
CA LYS A 40 -16.58 -3.81 -6.57
C LYS A 40 -18.09 -3.64 -6.71
N GLU A 41 -18.80 -3.45 -5.61
CA GLU A 41 -20.24 -3.20 -5.59
C GLU A 41 -20.58 -1.90 -6.33
N GLU A 42 -19.84 -0.83 -6.07
CA GLU A 42 -20.08 0.49 -6.69
C GLU A 42 -19.77 0.50 -8.19
N ILE A 43 -18.74 -0.24 -8.62
CA ILE A 43 -18.48 -0.50 -10.06
C ILE A 43 -19.67 -1.23 -10.69
N HIS A 44 -20.17 -2.29 -10.04
CA HIS A 44 -21.30 -3.07 -10.56
C HIS A 44 -22.59 -2.25 -10.62
N SER A 45 -22.80 -1.38 -9.62
CA SER A 45 -23.96 -0.51 -9.48
C SER A 45 -23.88 0.77 -10.31
N ASN A 46 -22.74 1.04 -10.95
CA ASN A 46 -22.47 2.25 -11.74
C ASN A 46 -22.73 3.56 -10.97
N ARG A 47 -22.39 3.55 -9.67
CA ARG A 47 -22.66 4.63 -8.72
C ARG A 47 -21.40 5.50 -8.54
N GLN A 48 -21.14 6.38 -9.52
CA GLN A 48 -19.87 7.10 -9.65
C GLN A 48 -19.40 7.84 -8.38
N CYS A 49 -20.28 8.59 -7.71
CA CYS A 49 -19.87 9.36 -6.53
C CYS A 49 -19.51 8.47 -5.34
N TYR A 50 -20.19 7.33 -5.18
CA TYR A 50 -19.88 6.35 -4.15
C TYR A 50 -18.58 5.62 -4.50
N LEU A 51 -18.40 5.24 -5.78
CA LEU A 51 -17.12 4.67 -6.24
C LEU A 51 -15.93 5.59 -5.94
N GLU A 52 -16.08 6.90 -6.11
CA GLU A 52 -15.04 7.87 -5.75
C GLU A 52 -14.77 7.92 -4.24
N ASP A 53 -15.79 7.73 -3.41
CA ASP A 53 -15.70 7.68 -1.95
C ASP A 53 -14.96 6.42 -1.49
N GLU A 54 -15.38 5.24 -1.96
CA GLU A 54 -14.76 3.96 -1.55
C GLU A 54 -13.32 3.82 -2.07
N LEU A 55 -13.00 4.40 -3.24
CA LEU A 55 -11.62 4.51 -3.71
C LEU A 55 -10.79 5.44 -2.81
N GLY A 56 -11.43 6.45 -2.22
CA GLY A 56 -10.85 7.31 -1.19
C GLY A 56 -10.52 6.52 0.08
N ASP A 57 -11.43 5.67 0.53
CA ASP A 57 -11.26 4.84 1.73
C ASP A 57 -10.19 3.76 1.54
N LEU A 58 -10.05 3.17 0.34
CA LEU A 58 -8.89 2.34 0.00
C LEU A 58 -7.56 3.09 0.13
N LEU A 59 -7.49 4.33 -0.34
CA LEU A 59 -6.26 5.14 -0.21
C LEU A 59 -5.99 5.50 1.25
N TRP A 60 -7.04 5.75 2.02
CA TRP A 60 -6.97 6.06 3.44
C TRP A 60 -6.44 4.89 4.26
N ASP A 61 -6.95 3.69 4.04
CA ASP A 61 -6.54 2.50 4.77
C ASP A 61 -5.11 2.08 4.43
N ILE A 62 -4.68 2.25 3.17
CA ILE A 62 -3.26 2.09 2.80
C ILE A 62 -2.40 3.11 3.55
N ALA A 63 -2.79 4.39 3.59
CA ALA A 63 -2.03 5.42 4.28
C ALA A 63 -1.92 5.13 5.78
N CYS A 64 -3.03 4.80 6.44
CA CYS A 64 -3.05 4.45 7.85
C CYS A 64 -2.22 3.18 8.15
N THR A 65 -2.31 2.15 7.30
CA THR A 65 -1.51 0.93 7.44
C THR A 65 -0.01 1.24 7.39
N LEU A 66 0.43 2.04 6.41
CA LEU A 66 1.84 2.42 6.28
C LEU A 66 2.33 3.20 7.50
N GLU A 67 1.55 4.19 7.98
CA GLU A 67 1.92 4.99 9.14
C GLU A 67 2.04 4.15 10.42
N HIS A 68 1.12 3.21 10.65
CA HIS A 68 1.16 2.37 11.85
C HIS A 68 2.27 1.32 11.82
N LEU A 69 2.56 0.72 10.66
CA LEU A 69 3.68 -0.22 10.51
C LEU A 69 5.03 0.49 10.62
N ASP A 70 5.13 1.74 10.17
CA ASP A 70 6.31 2.60 10.31
C ASP A 70 6.52 2.98 11.79
N LEU A 71 5.47 3.45 12.47
CA LEU A 71 5.52 3.82 13.89
C LEU A 71 5.87 2.65 14.82
N SER A 72 5.42 1.45 14.48
CA SER A 72 5.75 0.24 15.24
C SER A 72 7.13 -0.36 14.89
N GLY A 73 7.86 0.25 13.94
CA GLY A 73 9.19 -0.18 13.53
C GLY A 73 9.22 -1.47 12.69
N HIS A 74 8.07 -1.93 12.19
CA HIS A 74 8.01 -3.12 11.33
C HIS A 74 8.52 -2.83 9.92
N ILE A 75 8.36 -1.59 9.45
CA ILE A 75 8.82 -1.13 8.13
C ILE A 75 9.42 0.27 8.23
N ASP A 76 10.07 0.69 7.15
CA ASP A 76 10.29 2.10 6.82
C ASP A 76 9.39 2.43 5.62
N LYS A 77 8.39 3.30 5.80
CA LYS A 77 7.43 3.65 4.75
C LYS A 77 8.08 4.31 3.54
N SER A 78 9.19 5.04 3.71
CA SER A 78 9.96 5.62 2.61
C SER A 78 10.56 4.51 1.75
N ARG A 79 11.13 3.47 2.38
CA ARG A 79 11.63 2.29 1.66
C ARG A 79 10.54 1.51 0.95
N VAL A 80 9.31 1.46 1.48
CA VAL A 80 8.17 0.87 0.78
C VAL A 80 7.88 1.60 -0.52
N MET A 81 7.84 2.94 -0.49
CA MET A 81 7.63 3.76 -1.67
C MET A 81 8.77 3.60 -2.70
N GLU A 82 10.03 3.67 -2.25
CA GLU A 82 11.19 3.45 -3.12
C GLU A 82 11.14 2.08 -3.82
N ARG A 83 10.80 1.02 -3.07
CA ARG A 83 10.63 -0.33 -3.62
C ARG A 83 9.52 -0.37 -4.65
N ALA A 84 8.37 0.25 -4.38
CA ALA A 84 7.25 0.28 -5.33
C ALA A 84 7.63 1.00 -6.63
N VAL A 85 8.24 2.20 -6.51
CA VAL A 85 8.70 2.98 -7.67
C VAL A 85 9.70 2.20 -8.49
N LYS A 86 10.78 1.68 -7.89
CA LYS A 86 11.79 0.87 -8.59
C LYS A 86 11.13 -0.33 -9.31
N LYS A 87 10.31 -1.08 -8.59
CA LYS A 87 9.66 -2.30 -9.09
C LYS A 87 8.80 -2.05 -10.31
N TYR A 88 8.01 -0.98 -10.32
CA TYR A 88 7.13 -0.67 -11.44
C TYR A 88 7.82 0.10 -12.56
N LYS A 89 8.86 0.88 -12.26
CA LYS A 89 9.73 1.49 -13.27
C LYS A 89 10.36 0.41 -14.16
N GLU A 90 10.93 -0.62 -13.55
CA GLU A 90 11.52 -1.78 -14.26
C GLU A 90 10.48 -2.59 -15.06
N ARG A 91 9.23 -2.67 -14.60
CA ARG A 91 8.18 -3.46 -15.27
C ARG A 91 7.51 -2.75 -16.42
N VAL A 92 7.39 -1.42 -16.32
CA VAL A 92 6.52 -0.61 -17.19
C VAL A 92 7.35 0.27 -18.12
N THR A 93 8.25 1.09 -17.56
CA THR A 93 8.92 2.16 -18.32
C THR A 93 10.34 1.83 -18.74
N GLU A 94 11.03 0.95 -18.03
CA GLU A 94 12.44 0.58 -18.24
C GLU A 94 12.63 -0.89 -18.61
N ARG A 95 11.55 -1.57 -19.01
CA ARG A 95 11.63 -2.95 -19.46
C ARG A 95 12.49 -3.04 -20.72
N GLU A 96 13.46 -3.94 -20.74
CA GLU A 96 14.35 -4.12 -21.90
C GLU A 96 13.61 -4.71 -23.10
N GLU A 97 14.13 -4.47 -24.30
CA GLU A 97 13.58 -5.06 -25.52
C GLU A 97 13.73 -6.59 -25.48
N GLY A 98 12.62 -7.30 -25.69
CA GLY A 98 12.57 -8.75 -25.59
C GLY A 98 12.27 -9.28 -24.17
N GLU A 99 12.30 -8.45 -23.12
CA GLU A 99 11.81 -8.86 -21.80
C GLU A 99 10.28 -8.94 -21.78
N THR A 100 9.78 -9.98 -21.11
CA THR A 100 8.35 -10.11 -20.77
C THR A 100 8.10 -9.63 -19.35
N TRP A 101 6.84 -9.36 -19.02
CA TRP A 101 6.44 -9.10 -17.63
C TRP A 101 6.84 -10.24 -16.69
N GLY A 102 6.79 -11.49 -17.17
CA GLY A 102 7.19 -12.68 -16.42
C GLY A 102 8.69 -12.68 -16.10
N THR A 103 9.54 -12.43 -17.10
CA THR A 103 11.00 -12.45 -16.92
C THR A 103 11.47 -11.37 -15.95
N VAL A 104 10.92 -10.15 -16.03
CA VAL A 104 11.21 -9.08 -15.06
C VAL A 104 10.79 -9.48 -13.64
N LYS A 105 9.58 -10.07 -13.49
CA LYS A 105 9.10 -10.55 -12.19
C LYS A 105 10.02 -11.62 -11.59
N ASP A 106 10.49 -12.55 -12.39
CA ASP A 106 11.35 -13.63 -11.92
C ASP A 106 12.73 -13.13 -11.50
N ARG A 107 13.30 -12.17 -12.23
CA ARG A 107 14.53 -11.46 -11.81
C ARG A 107 14.33 -10.74 -10.47
N GLN A 108 13.27 -9.93 -10.35
CA GLN A 108 12.96 -9.21 -9.11
C GLN A 108 12.74 -10.13 -7.90
N LYS A 109 12.13 -11.31 -8.10
CA LYS A 109 11.99 -12.32 -7.02
C LYS A 109 13.36 -12.83 -6.55
N LYS A 110 14.26 -13.17 -7.48
CA LYS A 110 15.62 -13.62 -7.15
C LYS A 110 16.41 -12.54 -6.41
N GLU A 111 16.34 -11.29 -6.86
CA GLU A 111 16.99 -10.15 -6.19
C GLU A 111 16.49 -9.99 -4.75
N LEU A 112 15.18 -10.09 -4.52
CA LEU A 112 14.59 -9.99 -3.18
C LEU A 112 15.01 -11.16 -2.27
N GLU A 113 15.09 -12.38 -2.81
CA GLU A 113 15.57 -13.55 -2.06
C GLU A 113 17.05 -13.40 -1.68
N ILE A 114 17.89 -12.86 -2.57
CA ILE A 114 19.29 -12.56 -2.28
C ILE A 114 19.40 -11.50 -1.18
N GLU A 115 18.59 -10.44 -1.24
CA GLU A 115 18.55 -9.42 -0.18
C GLU A 115 18.16 -10.04 1.16
N HIS A 116 17.11 -10.86 1.20
CA HIS A 116 16.65 -11.52 2.41
C HIS A 116 17.75 -12.38 3.05
N LYS A 117 18.47 -13.17 2.25
CA LYS A 117 19.59 -14.00 2.73
C LYS A 117 20.77 -13.19 3.29
N LYS A 118 20.92 -11.91 2.95
CA LYS A 118 21.96 -11.02 3.49
C LYS A 118 21.56 -10.35 4.81
N GLN A 119 20.27 -10.34 5.13
CA GLN A 119 19.70 -9.73 6.32
C GLN A 119 19.45 -10.74 7.45
N GLN A 120 19.58 -12.04 7.15
CA GLN A 120 19.69 -13.13 8.12
C GLN A 120 21.14 -13.32 8.54
#